data_AF-A0A554GCD7-F1
#
_entry.id   AF-A0A554GCD7-F1
#
_cell.length_a   1.000
_cell.length_b   1.000
_cell.length_c   1.000
_cell.angle_alpha   90.00
_cell.angle_beta   90.00
_cell.angle_gamma   90.00
#
_symmetry.space_group_name_H-M   'P 1'
#
loop_
_entity.id
_entity.type
_entity.pdbx_description
1 polymer ?
#
loop_
_entity_poly.entity_id
_entity_poly.type
_entity_poly.pdbx_seq_one_letter_code
_entity_poly.pdbx_strand_id
1 'polypeptide(L)'
;MELELLRAYQQASRELAVEEMAERTLNYDPALLTLREINAEAINQYEGWLTQYDFGWERIPGWKNRPAHHKAIDVAIWYDGTLAGMCWAEPKDSREKIFVLYIERNPDDSLLTRGYVAPLSLSVVRNYGTLMDLHYVVIDDPNPEARVAYRREGFAHLPGIGLAYDLTQDYDGINDEVSENDH
;
A
#
# COMPACT_ATOMS: atom_id res chain seq x y z
N MET A 1 -16.98 -2.96 12.18
CA MET A 1 -15.90 -3.91 11.87
C MET A 1 -15.06 -4.07 13.13
N GLU A 2 -14.80 -5.31 13.52
CA GLU A 2 -14.03 -5.65 14.72
C GLU A 2 -12.53 -5.39 14.51
N LEU A 3 -11.82 -5.01 15.58
CA LEU A 3 -10.39 -4.67 15.52
C LEU A 3 -9.52 -5.85 15.07
N GLU A 4 -9.89 -7.07 15.47
CA GLU A 4 -9.17 -8.29 15.09
C GLU A 4 -9.30 -8.56 13.59
N LEU A 5 -10.49 -8.35 13.02
CA LEU A 5 -10.71 -8.49 11.58
C LEU A 5 -9.92 -7.44 10.79
N LEU A 6 -9.87 -6.19 11.27
CA LEU A 6 -9.03 -5.15 10.68
C LEU A 6 -7.55 -5.54 10.65
N ARG A 7 -7.03 -6.07 11.77
CA ARG A 7 -5.65 -6.55 11.85
C ARG A 7 -5.37 -7.72 10.92
N ALA A 8 -6.33 -8.64 10.79
CA ALA A 8 -6.24 -9.73 9.84
C ALA A 8 -6.18 -9.23 8.40
N TYR A 9 -6.99 -8.23 8.02
CA TYR A 9 -6.95 -7.63 6.69
C TYR A 9 -5.64 -6.88 6.42
N GLN A 10 -5.15 -6.11 7.39
CA GLN A 10 -3.84 -5.45 7.29
C GLN A 10 -2.72 -6.48 7.07
N GLN A 11 -2.74 -7.59 7.81
CA GLN A 11 -1.74 -8.64 7.65
C GLN A 11 -1.86 -9.34 6.29
N ALA A 12 -3.06 -9.78 5.91
CA ALA A 12 -3.32 -10.45 4.63
C ALA A 12 -2.91 -9.58 3.44
N SER A 13 -3.19 -8.28 3.47
CA SER A 13 -2.80 -7.37 2.38
C SER A 13 -1.29 -7.27 2.16
N ARG A 14 -0.49 -7.40 3.24
CA ARG A 14 0.98 -7.43 3.16
C ARG A 14 1.48 -8.76 2.58
N GLU A 15 0.87 -9.87 2.96
CA GLU A 15 1.21 -11.20 2.44
C GLU A 15 0.89 -11.31 0.95
N LEU A 16 -0.33 -10.92 0.54
CA LEU A 16 -0.74 -10.90 -0.87
C LEU A 16 0.19 -10.04 -1.75
N ALA A 17 0.64 -8.89 -1.23
CA ALA A 17 1.55 -8.02 -1.97
C ALA A 17 2.95 -8.63 -2.18
N VAL A 18 3.42 -9.50 -1.27
CA VAL A 18 4.67 -10.27 -1.48
C VAL A 18 4.46 -11.32 -2.56
N GLU A 19 3.33 -12.03 -2.54
CA GLU A 19 2.99 -13.05 -3.53
C GLU A 19 2.87 -12.48 -4.94
N GLU A 20 2.09 -11.39 -5.12
CA GLU A 20 1.97 -10.67 -6.40
C GLU A 20 3.32 -10.23 -6.94
N MET A 21 4.22 -9.81 -6.06
CA MET A 21 5.52 -9.31 -6.45
C MET A 21 6.47 -10.46 -6.83
N ALA A 22 6.38 -11.61 -6.18
CA ALA A 22 7.16 -12.79 -6.54
C ALA A 22 6.87 -13.26 -7.99
N GLU A 23 5.64 -13.09 -8.46
CA GLU A 23 5.23 -13.46 -9.84
C GLU A 23 5.80 -12.52 -10.92
N ARG A 24 6.21 -11.30 -10.56
CA ARG A 24 6.65 -10.27 -11.51
C ARG A 24 8.11 -10.43 -12.01
N THR A 25 8.79 -11.52 -11.68
CA THR A 25 10.19 -11.85 -12.05
C THR A 25 11.14 -10.65 -11.86
N LEU A 26 11.65 -10.51 -10.65
CA LEU A 26 12.42 -9.34 -10.24
C LEU A 26 13.90 -9.63 -10.19
N ASN A 27 14.72 -8.60 -10.38
CA ASN A 27 16.17 -8.64 -10.17
C ASN A 27 16.56 -8.74 -8.67
N TYR A 28 15.70 -9.33 -7.84
CA TYR A 28 15.92 -9.54 -6.41
C TYR A 28 15.20 -10.82 -5.96
N ASP A 29 15.68 -11.45 -4.88
CA ASP A 29 15.14 -12.71 -4.36
C ASP A 29 13.88 -12.44 -3.50
N PRO A 30 12.69 -12.92 -3.90
CA PRO A 30 11.46 -12.72 -3.12
C PRO A 30 11.55 -13.28 -1.69
N ALA A 31 12.38 -14.30 -1.45
CA ALA A 31 12.56 -14.86 -0.10
C ALA A 31 13.25 -13.87 0.87
N LEU A 32 13.95 -12.85 0.34
CA LEU A 32 14.58 -11.80 1.12
C LEU A 32 13.68 -10.59 1.33
N LEU A 33 12.54 -10.53 0.64
CA LEU A 33 11.54 -9.47 0.79
C LEU A 33 10.64 -9.75 1.99
N THR A 34 10.42 -8.76 2.84
CA THR A 34 9.44 -8.86 3.92
C THR A 34 8.66 -7.55 4.06
N LEU A 35 7.33 -7.66 4.10
CA LEU A 35 6.45 -6.55 4.40
C LEU A 35 5.95 -6.68 5.83
N ARG A 36 6.25 -5.70 6.67
CA ARG A 36 5.90 -5.69 8.09
C ARG A 36 5.19 -4.40 8.45
N GLU A 37 4.59 -4.35 9.62
CA GLU A 37 4.20 -3.08 10.22
C GLU A 37 5.40 -2.15 10.46
N ILE A 38 5.17 -0.84 10.42
CA ILE A 38 6.15 0.16 10.86
C ILE A 38 6.26 0.05 12.38
N ASN A 39 7.45 -0.37 12.83
CA ASN A 39 7.77 -0.61 14.23
C ASN A 39 9.07 0.13 14.61
N ALA A 40 9.54 -0.05 15.85
CA ALA A 40 10.76 0.60 16.33
C ALA A 40 12.01 0.25 15.49
N GLU A 41 12.09 -0.96 14.94
CA GLU A 41 13.21 -1.37 14.08
C GLU A 41 13.22 -0.58 12.77
N ALA A 42 12.05 -0.36 12.17
CA ALA A 42 11.92 0.48 10.97
C ALA A 42 12.31 1.93 11.28
N ILE A 43 11.83 2.49 12.39
CA ILE A 43 12.17 3.86 12.79
C ILE A 43 13.68 4.01 13.03
N ASN A 44 14.32 3.05 13.70
CA ASN A 44 15.76 3.09 13.94
C ASN A 44 16.59 3.13 12.65
N GLN A 45 16.19 2.42 11.58
CA GLN A 45 16.89 2.52 10.29
C GLN A 45 16.55 3.81 9.53
N TYR A 46 15.29 4.26 9.62
CA TYR A 46 14.85 5.53 9.03
C TYR A 46 15.60 6.74 9.61
N GLU A 47 15.94 6.74 10.91
CA GLU A 47 16.72 7.83 11.52
C GLU A 47 18.09 8.06 10.85
N GLY A 48 18.62 7.06 10.14
CA GLY A 48 19.84 7.19 9.34
C GLY A 48 19.63 7.72 7.93
N TRP A 49 18.38 7.90 7.47
CA TRP A 49 18.08 8.34 6.11
C TRP A 49 18.34 9.84 5.96
N LEU A 50 19.06 10.22 4.91
CA LEU A 50 19.22 11.61 4.50
C LEU A 50 18.04 12.04 3.63
N THR A 51 16.85 12.08 4.23
CA THR A 51 15.63 12.49 3.53
C THR A 51 15.50 14.01 3.41
N GLN A 52 14.86 14.44 2.32
CA GLN A 52 14.47 15.83 2.08
C GLN A 52 13.07 16.17 2.64
N TYR A 53 12.29 15.16 3.05
CA TYR A 53 10.91 15.32 3.51
C TYR A 53 10.78 14.88 4.96
N ASP A 54 10.10 15.69 5.77
CA ASP A 54 9.74 15.32 7.14
C ASP A 54 8.30 14.79 7.16
N PHE A 55 8.16 13.48 7.01
CA PHE A 55 6.86 12.79 7.10
C PHE A 55 6.46 12.44 8.53
N GLY A 56 7.34 12.62 9.53
CA GLY A 56 7.06 12.29 10.92
C GLY A 56 6.83 10.80 11.18
N TRP A 57 7.55 9.90 10.50
CA TRP A 57 7.40 8.45 10.61
C TRP A 57 7.50 7.93 12.04
N GLU A 58 8.32 8.56 12.89
CA GLU A 58 8.49 8.23 14.31
C GLU A 58 7.20 8.31 15.12
N ARG A 59 6.18 9.02 14.62
CA ARG A 59 4.87 9.17 15.27
C ARG A 59 3.93 8.02 14.94
N ILE A 60 4.13 7.33 13.82
CA ILE A 60 3.24 6.28 13.32
C ILE A 60 3.04 5.14 14.32
N PRO A 61 4.07 4.57 14.99
CA PRO A 61 3.88 3.53 15.99
C PRO A 61 2.95 3.94 17.15
N GLY A 62 2.96 5.22 17.52
CA GLY A 62 2.06 5.77 18.52
C GLY A 62 0.66 6.07 17.98
N TRP A 63 0.55 6.49 16.72
CA TRP A 63 -0.71 6.88 16.08
C TRP A 63 -1.59 5.70 15.73
N LYS A 64 -1.02 4.66 15.12
CA LYS A 64 -1.79 3.50 14.63
C LYS A 64 -2.55 2.73 15.72
N ASN A 65 -2.12 2.88 16.98
CA ASN A 65 -2.79 2.28 18.13
C ASN A 65 -4.00 3.08 18.64
N ARG A 66 -4.17 4.33 18.19
CA ARG A 66 -5.30 5.18 18.57
C ARG A 66 -6.55 4.75 17.80
N PRO A 67 -7.75 4.75 18.43
CA PRO A 67 -8.99 4.34 17.76
C PRO A 67 -9.26 5.03 16.41
N ALA A 68 -8.89 6.30 16.28
CA ALA A 68 -9.07 7.06 15.04
C ALA A 68 -8.29 6.48 13.83
N HIS A 69 -7.22 5.71 14.08
CA HIS A 69 -6.35 5.17 13.04
C HIS A 69 -6.38 3.64 12.96
N HIS A 70 -7.31 2.97 13.66
CA HIS A 70 -7.42 1.50 13.58
C HIS A 70 -7.70 0.98 12.17
N LYS A 71 -8.30 1.81 11.31
CA LYS A 71 -8.55 1.49 9.89
C LYS A 71 -7.40 1.88 8.97
N ALA A 72 -6.39 2.59 9.46
CA ALA A 72 -5.23 2.90 8.65
C ALA A 72 -4.41 1.64 8.37
N ILE A 73 -3.58 1.68 7.35
CA ILE A 73 -2.61 0.64 7.06
C ILE A 73 -1.21 1.24 6.95
N ASP A 74 -0.28 0.64 7.67
CA ASP A 74 1.14 0.87 7.57
C ASP A 74 1.86 -0.32 6.94
N VAL A 75 2.91 -0.02 6.19
CA VAL A 75 3.89 -1.02 5.77
C VAL A 75 5.30 -0.46 5.81
N ALA A 76 6.20 -1.20 6.44
CA ALA A 76 7.63 -1.13 6.30
C ALA A 76 8.08 -2.23 5.34
N ILE A 77 8.78 -1.84 4.29
CA ILE A 77 9.28 -2.71 3.23
C ILE A 77 10.74 -3.03 3.53
N TRP A 78 11.05 -4.31 3.67
CA TRP A 78 12.38 -4.80 4.01
C TRP A 78 12.92 -5.69 2.90
N TYR A 79 14.22 -5.56 2.63
CA TYR A 79 14.95 -6.49 1.77
C TYR A 79 16.27 -6.85 2.43
N ASP A 80 16.47 -8.14 2.72
CA ASP A 80 17.68 -8.67 3.36
C ASP A 80 18.09 -7.87 4.61
N GLY A 81 17.14 -7.63 5.51
CA GLY A 81 17.35 -6.87 6.75
C GLY A 81 17.51 -5.35 6.59
N THR A 82 17.49 -4.83 5.36
CA THR A 82 17.58 -3.38 5.09
C THR A 82 16.19 -2.81 4.84
N LEU A 83 15.85 -1.72 5.53
CA LEU A 83 14.62 -0.97 5.29
C LEU A 83 14.73 -0.28 3.93
N ALA A 84 13.89 -0.71 3.00
CA ALA A 84 13.83 -0.21 1.64
C ALA A 84 12.84 0.95 1.48
N GLY A 85 11.77 0.98 2.27
CA GLY A 85 10.69 1.95 2.11
C GLY A 85 9.62 1.84 3.19
N MET A 86 8.77 2.86 3.27
CA MET A 86 7.61 2.90 4.16
C MET A 86 6.41 3.52 3.45
N CYS A 87 5.22 3.08 3.83
CA CYS A 87 3.96 3.63 3.36
C CYS A 87 2.93 3.73 4.50
N TRP A 88 2.12 4.79 4.46
CA TRP A 88 0.97 5.01 5.33
C TRP A 88 -0.25 5.41 4.50
N ALA A 89 -1.36 4.74 4.71
CA ALA A 89 -2.63 5.05 4.07
C ALA A 89 -3.79 4.93 5.06
N GLU A 90 -4.84 5.74 4.88
CA GLU A 90 -6.03 5.65 5.71
C GLU A 90 -7.30 6.08 4.97
N PRO A 91 -8.48 5.55 5.35
CA PRO A 91 -9.73 5.97 4.71
C PRO A 91 -10.16 7.43 4.97
N LYS A 92 -9.59 8.12 5.97
CA LYS A 92 -10.02 9.47 6.41
C LYS A 92 -11.55 9.57 6.58
N ASP A 93 -12.15 8.60 7.27
CA ASP A 93 -13.61 8.44 7.43
C ASP A 93 -14.43 8.21 6.15
N SER A 94 -13.78 8.08 4.99
CA SER A 94 -14.45 7.68 3.75
C SER A 94 -14.97 6.24 3.85
N ARG A 95 -16.12 6.01 3.20
CA ARG A 95 -16.69 4.67 3.02
C ARG A 95 -16.29 4.04 1.69
N GLU A 96 -15.72 4.81 0.76
CA GLU A 96 -15.47 4.37 -0.61
C GLU A 96 -13.98 4.45 -0.98
N LYS A 97 -13.16 5.13 -0.16
CA LYS A 97 -11.80 5.52 -0.56
C LYS A 97 -10.81 5.20 0.55
N ILE A 98 -9.61 4.79 0.16
CA ILE A 98 -8.42 4.84 1.00
C ILE A 98 -7.42 5.81 0.40
N PHE A 99 -6.86 6.69 1.24
CA PHE A 99 -5.91 7.70 0.82
C PHE A 99 -4.50 7.26 1.18
N VAL A 100 -3.64 7.10 0.17
CA VAL A 100 -2.20 6.98 0.34
C VAL A 100 -1.66 8.35 0.70
N LEU A 101 -1.21 8.50 1.94
CA LEU A 101 -0.74 9.77 2.49
C LEU A 101 0.75 9.93 2.29
N TYR A 102 1.51 8.88 2.62
CA TYR A 102 2.96 8.91 2.58
C TYR A 102 3.47 7.64 1.92
N ILE A 103 4.38 7.80 0.96
CA ILE A 103 5.25 6.76 0.46
C ILE A 103 6.65 7.36 0.44
N GLU A 104 7.58 6.69 1.10
CA GLU A 104 8.97 7.07 1.08
C GLU A 104 9.85 5.85 0.84
N ARG A 105 10.83 6.01 -0.06
CA ARG A 105 11.88 5.02 -0.27
C ARG A 105 13.13 5.43 0.50
N ASN A 106 13.96 4.44 0.82
CA ASN A 106 15.32 4.68 1.24
C ASN A 106 16.04 5.52 0.16
N PRO A 107 16.70 6.63 0.53
CA PRO A 107 17.35 7.54 -0.42
C PRO A 107 18.60 6.91 -1.08
N ASP A 108 19.12 5.80 -0.56
CA ASP A 108 20.24 5.09 -1.17
C ASP A 108 19.85 4.51 -2.54
N ASP A 109 20.40 5.14 -3.58
CA ASP A 109 20.16 4.82 -4.98
C ASP A 109 20.83 3.52 -5.45
N SER A 110 21.70 2.91 -4.63
CA SER A 110 22.36 1.64 -4.90
C SER A 110 21.52 0.42 -4.53
N LEU A 111 20.44 0.60 -3.75
CA LEU A 111 19.57 -0.49 -3.33
C LEU A 111 18.78 -1.07 -4.50
N LEU A 112 18.75 -2.40 -4.60
CA LEU A 112 17.97 -3.14 -5.61
C LEU A 112 16.47 -2.83 -5.55
N THR A 113 15.97 -2.43 -4.38
CA THR A 113 14.56 -2.12 -4.10
C THR A 113 14.11 -0.74 -4.55
N ARG A 114 15.00 0.13 -5.03
CA ARG A 114 14.71 1.53 -5.41
C ARG A 114 13.46 1.68 -6.29
N GLY A 115 13.29 0.77 -7.26
CA GLY A 115 12.18 0.79 -8.22
C GLY A 115 10.88 0.16 -7.72
N TYR A 116 10.87 -0.47 -6.54
CA TYR A 116 9.80 -1.36 -6.10
C TYR A 116 9.05 -0.89 -4.86
N VAL A 117 9.56 0.13 -4.16
CA VAL A 117 8.89 0.69 -2.98
C VAL A 117 7.47 1.18 -3.30
N ALA A 118 7.30 1.96 -4.36
CA ALA A 118 5.97 2.44 -4.76
C ALA A 118 5.05 1.29 -5.22
N PRO A 119 5.46 0.40 -6.17
CA PRO A 119 4.64 -0.76 -6.56
C PRO A 119 4.20 -1.63 -5.37
N LEU A 120 5.12 -1.96 -4.46
CA LEU A 120 4.82 -2.76 -3.26
C LEU A 120 3.84 -2.03 -2.33
N SER A 121 4.09 -0.76 -2.04
CA SER A 121 3.20 0.06 -1.20
C SER A 121 1.79 0.11 -1.78
N LEU A 122 1.66 0.36 -3.08
CA LEU A 122 0.37 0.46 -3.74
C LEU A 122 -0.33 -0.90 -3.88
N SER A 123 0.40 -2.01 -4.02
CA SER A 123 -0.17 -3.36 -3.94
C SER A 123 -0.79 -3.63 -2.56
N VAL A 124 -0.05 -3.36 -1.47
CA VAL A 124 -0.58 -3.50 -0.11
C VAL A 124 -1.86 -2.68 0.09
N VAL A 125 -1.86 -1.41 -0.34
CA VAL A 125 -3.02 -0.54 -0.16
C VAL A 125 -4.21 -0.96 -1.02
N ARG A 126 -3.97 -1.47 -2.25
CA ARG A 126 -5.03 -2.02 -3.10
C ARG A 126 -5.66 -3.26 -2.47
N ASN A 127 -4.83 -4.22 -2.04
CA ASN A 127 -5.29 -5.44 -1.39
C ASN A 127 -6.09 -5.16 -0.13
N TYR A 128 -5.62 -4.22 0.70
CA TYR A 128 -6.36 -3.79 1.87
C TYR A 128 -7.67 -3.07 1.52
N GLY A 129 -7.66 -2.22 0.50
CA GLY A 129 -8.86 -1.57 -0.02
C GLY A 129 -9.92 -2.56 -0.47
N THR A 130 -9.51 -3.59 -1.23
CA THR A 130 -10.39 -4.68 -1.68
C THR A 130 -10.97 -5.46 -0.50
N LEU A 131 -10.14 -5.86 0.47
CA LEU A 131 -10.61 -6.56 1.68
C LEU A 131 -11.60 -5.72 2.52
N MET A 132 -11.42 -4.40 2.50
CA MET A 132 -12.30 -3.44 3.16
C MET A 132 -13.55 -3.05 2.34
N ASP A 133 -13.72 -3.60 1.13
CA ASP A 133 -14.81 -3.26 0.21
C ASP A 133 -14.83 -1.76 -0.16
N LEU A 134 -13.63 -1.19 -0.35
CA LEU A 134 -13.44 0.18 -0.83
C LEU A 134 -13.36 0.19 -2.36
N HIS A 135 -13.81 1.27 -2.97
CA HIS A 135 -13.85 1.39 -4.43
C HIS A 135 -12.60 2.05 -5.02
N TYR A 136 -11.91 2.89 -4.25
CA TYR A 136 -10.78 3.67 -4.77
C TYR A 136 -9.58 3.71 -3.84
N VAL A 137 -8.39 3.55 -4.42
CA VAL A 137 -7.14 4.00 -3.80
C VAL A 137 -6.81 5.38 -4.37
N VAL A 138 -6.63 6.37 -3.52
CA VAL A 138 -6.37 7.76 -3.92
C VAL A 138 -5.00 8.18 -3.42
N ILE A 139 -4.20 8.83 -4.27
CA ILE A 139 -2.96 9.46 -3.81
C ILE A 139 -3.29 10.87 -3.29
N ASP A 140 -3.04 11.11 -2.01
CA ASP A 140 -3.22 12.41 -1.38
C ASP A 140 -2.05 13.34 -1.75
N ASP A 141 -2.36 14.53 -2.26
CA ASP A 141 -1.39 15.57 -2.65
C ASP A 141 -0.08 15.05 -3.30
N PRO A 142 -0.16 14.35 -4.45
CA PRO A 142 1.01 13.70 -5.04
C PRO A 142 2.04 14.73 -5.48
N ASN A 143 3.29 14.56 -5.01
CA ASN A 143 4.45 15.27 -5.57
C ASN A 143 4.42 15.15 -7.10
N PRO A 144 4.46 16.28 -7.85
CA PRO A 144 4.44 16.28 -9.30
C PRO A 144 5.40 15.29 -9.96
N GLU A 145 6.60 15.12 -9.39
CA GLU A 145 7.64 14.22 -9.90
C GLU A 145 7.27 12.74 -9.75
N ALA A 146 6.52 12.38 -8.70
CA ALA A 146 6.09 11.02 -8.43
C ALA A 146 4.87 10.59 -9.27
N ARG A 147 4.15 11.54 -9.89
CA ARG A 147 2.92 11.24 -10.67
C ARG A 147 3.15 10.27 -11.82
N VAL A 148 4.34 10.28 -12.42
CA VAL A 148 4.70 9.33 -13.49
C VAL A 148 4.74 7.91 -12.94
N ALA A 149 5.27 7.70 -11.74
CA ALA A 149 5.33 6.40 -11.10
C ALA A 149 3.91 5.86 -10.82
N TYR A 150 3.03 6.69 -10.24
CA TYR A 150 1.65 6.28 -9.99
C TYR A 150 0.89 5.90 -11.26
N ARG A 151 1.07 6.63 -12.37
CA ARG A 151 0.45 6.27 -13.65
C ARG A 151 0.93 4.93 -14.20
N ARG A 152 2.19 4.56 -13.97
CA ARG A 152 2.72 3.24 -14.36
C ARG A 152 2.08 2.11 -13.55
N GLU A 153 1.65 2.40 -12.33
CA GLU A 153 0.89 1.49 -11.46
C GLU A 153 -0.63 1.56 -11.69
N GLY A 154 -1.09 2.12 -12.83
CA GLY A 154 -2.50 2.13 -13.22
C GLY A 154 -3.33 3.28 -12.66
N PHE A 155 -2.74 4.23 -11.92
CA PHE A 155 -3.49 5.38 -11.43
C PHE A 155 -3.82 6.37 -12.54
N ALA A 156 -5.05 6.86 -12.56
CA ALA A 156 -5.53 7.88 -13.48
C ALA A 156 -6.19 9.05 -12.73
N HIS A 157 -6.32 10.20 -13.37
CA HIS A 157 -7.10 11.29 -12.81
C HIS A 157 -8.59 11.04 -13.05
N LEU A 158 -9.34 10.73 -12.00
CA LEU A 158 -10.77 10.49 -12.06
C LEU A 158 -11.54 11.74 -11.60
N PRO A 159 -12.50 12.25 -12.40
CA PRO A 159 -13.28 13.44 -12.05
C PRO A 159 -13.94 13.32 -10.68
N GLY A 160 -13.73 14.32 -9.80
CA GLY A 160 -14.29 14.34 -8.45
C GLY A 160 -13.63 13.40 -7.43
N ILE A 161 -12.65 12.58 -7.85
CA ILE A 161 -11.91 11.67 -6.96
C ILE A 161 -10.45 12.11 -6.80
N GLY A 162 -9.79 12.52 -7.88
CA GLY A 162 -8.36 12.87 -7.88
C GLY A 162 -7.50 11.85 -8.63
N LEU A 163 -6.22 11.75 -8.28
CA LEU A 163 -5.33 10.71 -8.82
C LEU A 163 -5.64 9.40 -8.10
N ALA A 164 -6.28 8.46 -8.77
CA ALA A 164 -6.84 7.26 -8.15
C ALA A 164 -6.69 6.01 -9.01
N TYR A 165 -6.72 4.87 -8.32
CA TYR A 165 -6.91 3.54 -8.88
C TYR A 165 -8.31 3.05 -8.52
N ASP A 166 -9.02 2.52 -9.50
CA ASP A 166 -10.40 2.02 -9.36
C ASP A 166 -10.36 0.52 -9.05
N LEU A 167 -10.66 0.15 -7.80
CA LEU A 167 -10.66 -1.23 -7.33
C LEU A 167 -11.85 -2.03 -7.87
N THR A 168 -12.89 -1.36 -8.39
CA THR A 168 -14.08 -2.04 -8.89
C THR A 168 -13.85 -2.65 -10.27
N GLN A 169 -12.84 -2.20 -11.01
CA GLN A 169 -12.48 -2.76 -12.32
C GLN A 169 -11.79 -4.12 -12.21
N ASP A 170 -11.18 -4.42 -11.07
CA ASP A 170 -10.60 -5.74 -10.80
C ASP A 170 -11.67 -6.77 -10.37
N TYR A 171 -12.92 -6.33 -10.17
CA TYR A 171 -14.09 -7.16 -9.90
C TYR A 171 -14.86 -7.41 -11.20
N ASP A 172 -14.29 -8.20 -12.11
CA ASP A 172 -15.07 -8.87 -13.16
C ASP A 172 -15.92 -9.94 -12.46
N GLY A 173 -17.08 -9.54 -11.96
CA GLY A 173 -18.06 -10.47 -11.40
C GLY A 173 -18.26 -11.62 -12.37
N ILE A 174 -17.98 -12.85 -11.90
CA ILE A 174 -18.43 -14.07 -12.58
C ILE A 174 -19.96 -14.02 -12.55
N ASN A 175 -20.55 -13.39 -13.55
CA ASN A 175 -21.92 -13.64 -13.98
C ASN A 175 -21.88 -14.90 -14.85
N ASP A 176 -21.66 -16.05 -14.22
CA ASP A 176 -22.27 -17.28 -14.70
C ASP A 176 -23.77 -17.19 -14.33
N GLU A 177 -24.51 -16.35 -15.06
CA GLU A 177 -25.93 -16.61 -15.25
C GLU A 177 -26.01 -17.92 -16.01
N VAL A 178 -26.15 -19.00 -15.24
CA VAL A 178 -26.63 -20.29 -15.72
C VAL A 178 -27.95 -19.98 -16.42
N SER A 179 -27.93 -20.03 -17.75
CA SER A 179 -29.13 -20.04 -18.55
C SER A 179 -29.86 -21.35 -18.29
N GLU A 180 -30.66 -21.37 -17.23
CA GLU A 180 -31.85 -22.21 -17.18
C GLU A 180 -32.77 -21.75 -18.32
N ASN A 181 -32.62 -22.37 -19.48
CA ASN A 181 -33.71 -22.52 -20.44
C ASN A 181 -33.88 -24.02 -20.69
N ASP A 182 -34.49 -24.68 -19.72
CA ASP A 182 -35.43 -25.76 -20.01
C ASP A 182 -36.66 -25.10 -20.65
N HIS A 183 -36.94 -25.42 -21.92
CA HIS A 183 -38.25 -25.71 -22.53
C HIS A 183 -38.11 -26.00 -24.03
#